data_AF-A0A511STS0-F1
#
_entry.id   AF-A0A511STS0-F1
#
_cell.length_a   1.000
_cell.length_b   1.000
_cell.length_c   1.000
_cell.angle_alpha   90.00
_cell.angle_beta   90.00
_cell.angle_gamma   90.00
#
_symmetry.space_group_name_H-M   'P 1'
#
loop_
_entity.id
_entity.type
_entity.pdbx_description
1 polymer ?
#
loop_
_entity_poly.entity_id
_entity_poly.type
_entity_poly.pdbx_seq_one_letter_code
_entity_poly.pdbx_strand_id
1 'polypeptide(L)'
;MVKHHLFPQEELLARWFARHGINIHEFTMVVPEHLHLRVHNPGGRGGPWNAAWREYMNANLHRRRIPKEELLRKSLELAFRFDIAGPIVPYYGHPIPPPGPQLFADP
;
A
#
# COMPACT_ATOMS: atom_id res chain seq x y z
N MET A 1 7.33 12.87 5.99
CA MET A 1 6.49 12.15 5.01
C MET A 1 7.30 11.00 4.44
N VAL A 2 6.66 9.88 4.14
CA VAL A 2 7.29 8.68 3.57
C VAL A 2 6.41 8.10 2.46
N LYS A 3 7.02 7.34 1.54
CA LYS A 3 6.28 6.58 0.52
C LYS A 3 5.88 5.22 1.07
N HIS A 4 4.59 4.99 1.17
CA HIS A 4 4.01 3.70 1.54
C HIS A 4 3.59 2.95 0.26
N HIS A 5 4.10 1.74 0.04
CA HIS A 5 3.68 0.93 -1.11
C HIS A 5 2.25 0.41 -0.92
N LEU A 6 1.35 0.74 -1.85
CA LEU A 6 -0.02 0.23 -1.84
C LEU A 6 -0.05 -1.29 -2.08
N PHE A 7 0.94 -1.81 -2.79
CA PHE A 7 1.19 -3.24 -2.97
C PHE A 7 2.51 -3.60 -2.28
N PRO A 8 2.50 -4.45 -1.22
CA PRO A 8 3.69 -4.75 -0.44
C PRO A 8 4.92 -5.21 -1.23
N GLN A 9 6.10 -4.77 -0.78
CA GLN A 9 7.39 -5.24 -1.29
C GLN A 9 7.79 -6.63 -0.78
N GLU A 10 7.01 -7.24 0.11
CA GLU A 10 7.26 -8.61 0.53
C GLU A 10 7.30 -9.54 -0.67
N GLU A 11 8.39 -10.30 -0.78
CA GLU A 11 8.79 -11.02 -1.97
C GLU A 11 7.68 -11.92 -2.56
N LEU A 12 6.95 -12.64 -1.71
CA LEU A 12 5.87 -13.52 -2.13
C LEU A 12 4.67 -12.73 -2.68
N LEU A 13 4.30 -11.63 -2.03
CA LEU A 13 3.23 -10.75 -2.47
C LEU A 13 3.62 -9.99 -3.76
N ALA A 14 4.83 -9.41 -3.81
CA ALA A 14 5.37 -8.73 -4.97
C ALA A 14 5.34 -9.62 -6.23
N ARG A 15 5.79 -10.87 -6.11
CA ARG A 15 5.68 -11.86 -7.21
C ARG A 15 4.23 -12.15 -7.59
N TRP A 16 3.34 -12.24 -6.61
CA TRP A 16 1.92 -12.49 -6.87
C TRP A 16 1.28 -11.32 -7.62
N PHE A 17 1.56 -10.08 -7.25
CA PHE A 17 1.11 -8.88 -7.96
C PHE A 17 1.66 -8.79 -9.39
N ALA A 18 2.94 -9.10 -9.58
CA ALA A 18 3.56 -9.08 -10.91
C ALA A 18 2.86 -10.03 -11.89
N ARG A 19 2.47 -11.24 -11.45
CA ARG A 19 1.68 -12.18 -12.26
C ARG A 19 0.30 -11.64 -12.67
N HIS A 20 -0.20 -10.64 -11.95
CA HIS A 20 -1.46 -9.96 -12.20
C HIS A 20 -1.31 -8.62 -12.94
N GLY A 21 -0.10 -8.29 -13.42
CA GLY A 21 0.16 -7.06 -14.19
C GLY A 21 0.28 -5.79 -13.33
N ILE A 22 0.59 -5.95 -12.04
CA ILE A 22 0.92 -4.84 -11.15
C ILE A 22 2.43 -4.72 -11.01
N ASN A 23 2.99 -3.57 -11.42
CA ASN A 23 4.31 -3.12 -10.99
C ASN A 23 4.16 -2.34 -9.68
N ILE A 24 4.61 -2.92 -8.57
CA ILE A 24 4.37 -2.34 -7.23
C ILE A 24 5.00 -0.95 -7.06
N HIS A 25 6.06 -0.63 -7.80
CA HIS A 25 6.76 0.66 -7.70
C HIS A 25 6.00 1.81 -8.37
N GLU A 26 4.96 1.53 -9.15
CA GLU A 26 4.10 2.57 -9.73
C GLU A 26 3.08 3.10 -8.72
N PHE A 27 2.85 2.40 -7.61
CA PHE A 27 1.74 2.64 -6.70
C PHE A 27 2.21 2.82 -5.26
N THR A 28 2.71 4.01 -4.94
CA THR A 28 3.00 4.41 -3.57
C THR A 28 2.15 5.59 -3.15
N MET A 29 1.74 5.63 -1.89
CA MET A 29 1.01 6.74 -1.29
C MET A 29 1.94 7.50 -0.36
N VAL A 30 2.00 8.82 -0.50
CA VAL A 30 2.80 9.67 0.38
C VAL A 30 2.01 9.94 1.65
N VAL A 31 2.50 9.45 2.79
CA VAL A 31 1.80 9.53 4.09
C VAL A 31 2.73 10.08 5.18
N PRO A 32 2.20 10.62 6.29
CA PRO A 32 2.97 10.87 7.50
C PRO A 32 3.66 9.60 8.00
N GLU A 33 4.87 9.75 8.54
CA GLU A 33 5.67 8.62 9.01
C GLU A 33 4.97 7.84 10.13
N HIS A 34 4.29 8.52 11.05
CA HIS A 34 3.55 7.86 12.12
C HIS A 34 2.41 6.96 11.59
N LEU A 35 1.75 7.33 10.48
CA LEU A 35 0.75 6.47 9.83
C LEU A 35 1.40 5.25 9.18
N HIS A 36 2.54 5.44 8.51
CA HIS A 36 3.31 4.34 7.94
C HIS A 36 3.75 3.33 9.01
N LEU A 37 4.27 3.81 10.14
CA LEU A 37 4.68 2.97 11.26
C LEU A 37 3.48 2.24 11.89
N ARG A 38 2.32 2.89 12.03
CA ARG A 38 1.09 2.27 12.57
C ARG A 38 0.69 1.01 11.80
N VAL A 39 0.81 1.03 10.47
CA VAL A 39 0.36 -0.09 9.61
C VAL A 39 1.44 -1.15 9.37
N HIS A 40 2.71 -0.86 9.69
CA HIS A 40 3.85 -1.77 9.46
C HIS A 40 4.54 -2.31 10.73
N ASN A 41 4.51 -1.59 11.85
CA ASN A 41 5.24 -1.97 13.07
C ASN A 41 4.55 -3.06 13.92
N PRO A 42 3.22 -3.06 14.12
CA PRO A 42 2.61 -4.06 14.99
C PRO A 42 2.84 -5.49 14.44
N GLY A 43 3.48 -6.37 15.22
CA GLY A 43 3.61 -7.80 14.89
C GLY A 43 4.70 -8.20 13.88
N GLY A 44 5.51 -7.27 13.38
CA GLY A 44 6.59 -7.55 12.41
C GLY A 44 6.11 -8.00 11.02
N ARG A 45 7.03 -8.29 10.09
CA ARG A 45 6.73 -8.77 8.71
C ARG A 45 5.81 -7.87 7.88
N GLY A 46 5.97 -6.54 8.02
CA GLY A 46 5.12 -5.54 7.33
C GLY A 46 3.73 -5.35 7.96
N GLY A 47 3.56 -5.84 9.19
CA GLY A 47 2.44 -5.53 10.07
C GLY A 47 1.05 -5.85 9.52
N PRO A 48 0.01 -5.18 10.05
CA PRO A 48 -1.37 -5.35 9.60
C PRO A 48 -1.57 -5.13 8.10
N TRP A 49 -0.79 -4.25 7.47
CA TRP A 49 -0.89 -4.00 6.03
C TRP A 49 -0.56 -5.24 5.20
N ASN A 50 0.61 -5.84 5.43
CA ASN A 50 1.00 -7.06 4.74
C ASN A 50 0.10 -8.24 5.12
N ALA A 51 -0.35 -8.33 6.39
CA ALA A 51 -1.27 -9.36 6.84
C ALA A 51 -2.59 -9.34 6.03
N ALA A 52 -3.20 -8.17 5.87
CA ALA A 52 -4.43 -8.01 5.09
C ALA A 52 -4.24 -8.40 3.61
N TRP A 53 -3.08 -8.10 3.02
CA TRP A 53 -2.74 -8.54 1.67
C TRP A 53 -2.54 -10.05 1.56
N ARG A 54 -1.88 -10.68 2.55
CA ARG A 54 -1.74 -12.15 2.59
C ARG A 54 -3.10 -12.83 2.71
N GLU A 55 -3.99 -12.33 3.56
CA GLU A 55 -5.37 -12.83 3.69
C GLU A 55 -6.10 -12.76 2.34
N TYR A 56 -6.04 -11.61 1.67
CA TYR A 56 -6.67 -11.43 0.36
C TYR A 56 -6.08 -12.37 -0.71
N MET A 57 -4.75 -12.47 -0.78
CA MET A 57 -4.08 -13.38 -1.69
C MET A 57 -4.50 -14.83 -1.44
N ASN A 58 -4.45 -15.28 -0.18
CA ASN A 58 -4.80 -16.64 0.22
C ASN A 58 -6.24 -16.99 -0.16
N ALA A 59 -7.20 -16.09 0.09
CA ALA A 59 -8.59 -16.26 -0.28
C ALA A 59 -8.80 -16.38 -1.80
N ASN A 60 -7.88 -15.87 -2.61
CA ASN A 60 -7.99 -15.82 -4.07
C ASN A 60 -7.00 -16.76 -4.80
N LEU A 61 -6.30 -17.66 -4.10
CA LEU A 61 -5.34 -18.59 -4.74
C LEU A 61 -5.98 -19.53 -5.77
N HIS A 62 -7.28 -19.79 -5.65
CA HIS A 62 -8.04 -20.61 -6.59
C HIS A 62 -8.30 -19.90 -7.94
N ARG A 63 -8.11 -18.58 -8.01
CA ARG A 63 -8.37 -17.79 -9.21
C ARG A 63 -7.11 -17.72 -10.08
N ARG A 64 -7.26 -18.09 -11.36
CA ARG A 64 -6.16 -18.04 -12.34
C ARG A 64 -5.66 -16.61 -12.59
N ARG A 65 -6.55 -15.62 -12.58
CA ARG A 65 -6.23 -14.21 -12.79
C ARG A 65 -7.23 -13.32 -12.05
N ILE A 66 -6.71 -12.34 -11.33
CA ILE A 66 -7.43 -11.18 -10.80
C ILE A 66 -7.16 -9.97 -11.70
N PRO A 67 -8.20 -9.25 -12.17
CA PRO A 67 -8.03 -8.01 -12.93
C PRO A 67 -7.22 -6.94 -12.16
N LYS A 68 -6.45 -6.13 -12.88
CA LYS A 68 -5.63 -5.05 -12.29
C LYS A 68 -6.51 -4.06 -11.52
N GLU A 69 -7.68 -3.75 -12.06
CA GLU A 69 -8.67 -2.82 -11.52
C GLU A 69 -9.22 -3.32 -10.17
N GLU A 70 -9.40 -4.64 -10.02
CA GLU A 70 -9.83 -5.24 -8.76
C GLU A 70 -8.75 -5.13 -7.68
N LEU A 71 -7.48 -5.35 -8.04
CA LEU A 71 -6.36 -5.17 -7.12
C LEU A 71 -6.17 -3.70 -6.72
N LEU A 72 -6.34 -2.76 -7.67
CA LEU A 72 -6.33 -1.33 -7.38
C LEU A 72 -7.47 -0.94 -6.43
N ARG A 73 -8.70 -1.38 -6.72
CA ARG A 73 -9.84 -1.16 -5.82
C ARG A 73 -9.58 -1.74 -4.43
N LYS A 74 -9.02 -2.95 -4.33
CA LYS A 74 -8.65 -3.55 -3.04
C LYS A 74 -7.60 -2.71 -2.30
N SER A 75 -6.62 -2.15 -3.01
CA SER A 75 -5.61 -1.28 -2.38
C SER A 75 -6.23 -0.01 -1.77
N LEU A 76 -7.20 0.60 -2.44
CA LEU A 76 -7.93 1.76 -1.93
C LEU A 76 -8.88 1.40 -0.78
N GLU A 77 -9.52 0.23 -0.85
CA GLU A 77 -10.33 -0.31 0.25
C GLU A 77 -9.47 -0.52 1.52
N LEU A 78 -8.27 -1.08 1.38
CA LEU A 78 -7.36 -1.23 2.51
C LEU A 78 -6.85 0.13 3.02
N ALA A 79 -6.55 1.07 2.13
CA ALA A 79 -6.16 2.42 2.54
C ALA A 79 -7.25 3.09 3.40
N PHE A 80 -8.51 2.98 2.99
CA PHE A 80 -9.66 3.43 3.78
C PHE A 80 -9.78 2.68 5.12
N ARG A 81 -9.68 1.33 5.10
CA ARG A 81 -9.75 0.50 6.32
C ARG A 81 -8.69 0.85 7.35
N PHE A 82 -7.49 1.23 6.92
CA PHE A 82 -6.37 1.58 7.79
C PHE A 82 -6.23 3.08 8.05
N ASP A 83 -7.19 3.89 7.59
CA ASP A 83 -7.20 5.34 7.75
C ASP A 83 -5.89 5.99 7.26
N ILE A 84 -5.45 5.61 6.06
CA ILE A 84 -4.31 6.22 5.38
C ILE A 84 -4.77 6.87 4.08
N ALA A 85 -4.37 8.12 3.88
CA ALA A 85 -4.68 8.89 2.69
C ALA A 85 -3.49 9.78 2.32
N GLY A 86 -3.36 10.04 1.02
CA GLY A 86 -2.30 10.86 0.46
C GLY A 86 -2.23 10.75 -1.06
N PRO A 87 -1.40 11.58 -1.72
CA PRO A 87 -1.22 11.49 -3.15
C PRO A 87 -0.54 10.18 -3.53
N ILE A 88 -1.02 9.56 -4.61
CA ILE A 88 -0.41 8.37 -5.19
C ILE A 88 0.64 8.79 -6.22
N VAL A 89 1.87 8.33 -6.04
CA VAL A 89 3.03 8.64 -6.88
C VAL A 89 3.88 7.38 -7.12
N PRO A 90 4.65 7.34 -8.22
CA PRO A 90 5.68 6.32 -8.37
C PRO A 90 6.76 6.40 -7.29
N TYR A 91 7.33 5.26 -6.92
CA TYR A 91 8.36 5.16 -5.90
C TYR A 91 9.66 5.85 -6.32
N TYR A 92 10.08 5.66 -7.57
CA TYR A 92 11.28 6.28 -8.14
C TYR A 92 10.93 7.57 -8.90
N GLY A 93 11.89 8.49 -9.00
CA GLY A 93 11.79 9.68 -9.88
C GLY A 93 10.84 10.79 -9.44
N HIS A 94 10.03 10.58 -8.39
CA HIS A 94 9.13 11.62 -7.85
C HIS A 94 9.55 12.04 -6.45
N PRO A 95 9.92 13.32 -6.21
CA PRO A 95 10.19 13.80 -4.86
C PRO A 95 8.91 13.74 -4.02
N ILE A 96 9.08 13.55 -2.71
CA ILE A 96 7.96 13.69 -1.78
C ILE A 96 7.57 15.18 -1.77
N PRO A 97 6.31 15.54 -2.12
CA PRO A 97 5.88 16.92 -2.05
C PRO A 97 6.01 17.43 -0.60
N PRO A 98 6.34 18.72 -0.42
CA PRO A 98 6.38 19.31 0.91
C PRO A 98 5.02 19.14 1.59
N PRO A 99 4.97 18.97 2.92
CA PRO A 99 3.73 18.95 3.68
C PRO A 99 2.85 20.15 3.31
N GLY A 100 1.61 19.89 2.89
CA GLY A 100 0.61 20.96 2.78
C GLY A 100 0.25 21.49 4.18
N PRO A 101 -0.28 22.71 4.30
CA PRO A 101 -0.61 23.33 5.60
C PRO A 101 -1.58 22.52 6.47
N GLN A 102 -2.33 21.58 5.88
CA GLN A 102 -3.25 20.67 6.56
C GLN A 102 -2.56 19.67 7.50
N LEU A 103 -1.25 19.46 7.38
CA LEU A 103 -0.49 18.55 8.27
C LEU A 103 -0.11 19.19 9.62
N PHE A 104 -0.38 20.49 9.80
CA PHE A 104 -0.17 21.23 11.05
C PHE A 104 -1.49 21.61 11.74
N ALA A 105 -2.63 21.22 11.18
CA ALA A 105 -3.90 21.33 11.89
C ALA A 105 -3.95 20.15 12.88
N ASP A 106 -3.42 20.38 14.08
CA ASP A 106 -3.73 19.53 15.22
C ASP A 106 -5.25 19.56 15.47
N PRO A 107 -5.89 18.44 15.81
CA PRO A 107 -7.30 18.41 16.24
C PRO A 107 -7.53 19.17 17.55
#